data_AF-A0A6P2D622-F1
#
_entry.id   AF-A0A6P2D622-F1
#
_cell.length_a   1.000
_cell.length_b   1.000
_cell.length_c   1.000
_cell.angle_alpha   90.00
_cell.angle_beta   90.00
_cell.angle_gamma   90.00
#
_symmetry.space_group_name_H-M   'P 1'
#
loop_
_entity.id
_entity.type
_entity.pdbx_description
1 polymer ?
#
loop_
_entity_poly.entity_id
_entity_poly.type
_entity_poly.pdbx_seq_one_letter_code
_entity_poly.pdbx_strand_id
1 'polypeptide(L)' 'MPHPNPRQYSLVRFQFDLLPVEYHERYPFIRDGVYVFFGEIPNMPGHCVVVDHRSGRVYSGYHTEHFAEIPEDES' A
#
# COMPACT_ATOMS: atom_id res chain seq x y z
N MET A 1 1.73 -9.30 -16.84
CA MET A 1 1.95 -7.86 -17.03
C MET A 1 2.30 -7.31 -15.66
N PRO A 2 3.37 -6.51 -15.47
CA PRO A 2 3.56 -5.86 -14.18
C PRO A 2 2.32 -4.98 -13.94
N HIS A 3 1.70 -5.09 -12.77
CA HIS A 3 0.61 -4.20 -12.40
C HIS A 3 1.18 -2.79 -12.36
N PRO A 4 0.58 -1.82 -13.07
CA PRO A 4 1.03 -0.44 -12.98
C PRO A 4 0.94 0.01 -11.52
N ASN A 5 1.94 0.75 -11.04
CA ASN A 5 1.91 1.33 -9.71
C ASN A 5 0.58 2.06 -9.47
N PRO A 6 0.03 2.02 -8.24
CA PRO A 6 -1.20 2.73 -7.92
C PRO A 6 -1.13 4.21 -8.30
N ARG A 7 -2.26 4.79 -8.69
CA ARG A 7 -2.32 6.24 -8.97
C ARG A 7 -2.07 7.02 -7.69
N GLN A 8 -1.32 8.12 -7.79
CA GLN A 8 -1.10 9.02 -6.66
C GLN A 8 -2.45 9.54 -6.13
N TYR A 9 -2.59 9.50 -4.81
CA TYR A 9 -3.78 9.80 -4.00
C TYR A 9 -4.97 8.84 -4.16
N SER A 10 -4.78 7.68 -4.80
CA SER A 10 -5.79 6.61 -4.83
C SER A 10 -5.90 5.89 -3.48
N LEU A 11 -7.04 5.23 -3.26
CA LEU A 11 -7.19 4.26 -2.19
C LEU A 11 -6.56 2.94 -2.62
N VAL A 12 -5.81 2.31 -1.72
CA VAL A 12 -5.15 1.02 -1.94
C VAL A 12 -5.42 0.08 -0.78
N ARG A 13 -5.42 -1.23 -1.06
CA ARG A 13 -5.33 -2.29 -0.06
C ARG A 13 -3.92 -2.88 -0.05
N PHE A 14 -3.44 -3.19 1.14
CA PHE A 14 -2.24 -3.98 1.30
C PHE A 14 -2.56 -5.45 0.94
N GLN A 15 -1.76 -6.05 0.07
CA GLN A 15 -1.91 -7.43 -0.38
C GLN A 15 -1.37 -8.42 0.67
N PHE A 16 -1.97 -8.38 1.86
CA PHE A 16 -1.55 -9.13 3.03
C PHE A 16 -1.41 -10.64 2.73
N ASP A 17 -2.37 -11.22 2.02
CA ASP A 17 -2.40 -12.66 1.72
C ASP A 17 -1.36 -13.12 0.70
N LEU A 18 -0.68 -12.20 0.01
CA LEU A 18 0.39 -12.53 -0.92
C LEU A 18 1.76 -12.62 -0.23
N LEU A 19 1.85 -12.21 1.03
CA LEU A 19 3.10 -12.28 1.78
C LEU A 19 3.26 -13.63 2.47
N PRO A 20 4.50 -14.14 2.58
CA PRO A 20 4.77 -15.30 3.44
C PRO A 20 4.41 -14.96 4.89
N VAL A 21 3.85 -15.92 5.63
CA VAL A 21 3.29 -15.72 6.99
C VAL A 21 4.29 -15.09 7.97
N GLU A 22 5.57 -15.40 7.84
CA GLU A 22 6.67 -14.82 8.64
C GLU A 22 6.84 -13.30 8.50
N TYR A 23 6.27 -12.70 7.46
CA TYR A 23 6.27 -11.26 7.26
C TYR A 23 5.03 -10.57 7.84
N HIS A 24 3.95 -11.29 8.14
CA HIS A 24 2.72 -10.68 8.65
C HIS A 24 2.92 -9.88 9.94
N GLU A 25 3.79 -10.34 10.84
CA GLU A 25 4.11 -9.62 12.09
C GLU A 25 5.06 -8.44 11.89
N ARG A 26 5.73 -8.36 10.73
CA ARG A 26 6.73 -7.32 10.43
C ARG A 26 6.13 -6.07 9.80
N TYR A 27 4.96 -6.19 9.17
CA TYR A 27 4.27 -5.08 8.54
C TYR A 27 3.21 -4.49 9.47
N PRO A 28 3.07 -3.15 9.56
CA PRO A 28 2.05 -2.52 10.39
C PRO A 28 0.66 -2.52 9.72
N PHE A 29 0.52 -3.25 8.61
CA PHE A 29 -0.69 -3.28 7.79
C PHE A 29 -1.59 -4.44 8.19
N ILE A 30 -2.89 -4.18 8.22
CA ILE A 30 -3.89 -5.18 8.60
C ILE A 30 -4.57 -5.74 7.36
N ARG A 31 -5.06 -6.98 7.50
CA ARG A 31 -6.01 -7.55 6.52
C ARG A 31 -7.17 -6.57 6.31
N ASP A 32 -7.51 -6.32 5.05
CA ASP A 32 -8.56 -5.39 4.61
C ASP A 32 -8.34 -3.92 4.99
N GLY A 33 -7.13 -3.54 5.43
CA GLY A 33 -6.76 -2.15 5.66
C GLY A 33 -6.83 -1.32 4.38
N VAL A 34 -7.38 -0.11 4.48
CA VAL A 34 -7.47 0.86 3.38
C VAL A 34 -6.51 2.01 3.65
N TYR A 35 -5.70 2.33 2.64
CA TYR A 35 -4.66 3.35 2.72
C TYR A 35 -4.77 4.32 1.54
N VAL A 36 -4.34 5.56 1.74
CA VAL A 36 -4.14 6.53 0.65
C VAL A 36 -2.72 6.42 0.16
N PHE A 37 -2.53 6.15 -1.14
CA PHE A 37 -1.22 6.06 -1.76
C PHE A 37 -0.68 7.45 -2.08
N PHE A 38 0.43 7.88 -1.48
CA PHE A 38 1.00 9.21 -1.71
C PHE A 38 2.02 9.24 -2.85
N GLY A 39 2.45 8.09 -3.35
CA GLY A 39 3.47 7.97 -4.40
C GLY A 39 4.73 7.26 -3.94
N GLU A 40 5.61 7.01 -4.90
CA GLU A 40 6.97 6.53 -4.64
C GLU A 40 7.85 7.63 -4.06
N ILE A 41 8.82 7.22 -3.23
CA ILE A 41 9.85 8.10 -2.69
C ILE A 41 10.93 8.26 -3.79
N PRO A 42 11.20 9.48 -4.31
CA PRO A 42 12.13 9.67 -5.43
C PRO A 42 13.52 9.08 -5.23
N ASN A 43 13.99 9.03 -3.97
CA ASN A 43 15.31 8.54 -3.60
C ASN A 43 15.30 7.05 -3.19
N MET A 44 14.15 6.38 -3.19
CA MET A 44 13.99 4.96 -2.88
C MET A 44 13.04 4.30 -3.89
N PRO A 45 13.50 4.02 -5.12
CA PRO A 45 12.67 3.41 -6.16
C PRO A 45 11.97 2.13 -5.67
N GLY A 46 10.70 1.96 -6.06
CA GLY A 46 9.88 0.82 -5.64
C GLY A 46 9.40 0.85 -4.19
N HIS A 47 9.69 1.94 -3.45
CA HIS A 47 9.17 2.17 -2.10
C HIS A 47 8.26 3.39 -2.07
N CYS A 48 7.14 3.29 -1.36
CA CYS A 48 6.11 4.31 -1.32
C CYS A 48 5.88 4.90 0.06
N VAL A 49 5.13 5.99 0.06
CA VAL A 49 4.45 6.54 1.24
C VAL A 49 2.96 6.20 1.13
N VAL A 50 2.39 5.68 2.22
CA VAL A 50 0.95 5.46 2.35
C VAL A 50 0.44 6.00 3.67
N VAL A 51 -0.84 6.37 3.73
CA VAL A 51 -1.49 6.88 4.93
C VAL A 51 -2.69 6.02 5.25
N ASP A 52 -2.83 5.58 6.50
CA ASP A 52 -4.04 4.91 6.97
C ASP A 52 -5.26 5.82 6.77
N HIS A 53 -6.25 5.36 5.99
CA HIS A 53 -7.37 6.19 5.58
C HIS A 53 -8.24 6.65 6.77
N ARG A 54 -8.26 5.92 7.88
CA ARG A 54 -9.10 6.22 9.05
C ARG A 54 -8.36 7.01 10.12
N SER A 55 -7.15 6.58 10.47
CA SER A 55 -6.37 7.15 11.58
C SER A 55 -5.43 8.27 11.15
N GLY A 56 -5.14 8.41 9.85
CA GLY A 56 -4.16 9.38 9.34
C GLY A 56 -2.71 9.00 9.64
N ARG A 57 -2.46 7.79 10.16
CA ARG A 57 -1.09 7.33 10.44
C ARG A 57 -0.32 7.16 9.13
N VAL A 58 0.85 7.80 9.06
CA VAL A 58 1.72 7.77 7.88
C VAL A 58 2.72 6.62 7.98
N TYR A 59 2.91 5.91 6.88
CA TYR A 59 3.86 4.83 6.69
C TYR A 59 4.73 5.13 5.47
N SER A 60 6.05 4.94 5.57
CA SER A 60 6.99 5.21 4.49
C SER A 60 8.04 4.10 4.37
N GLY A 61 8.56 3.90 3.17
CA GLY A 61 9.62 2.93 2.92
C GLY A 61 9.10 1.49 2.77
N TYR A 62 7.84 1.31 2.37
CA TYR A 62 7.25 0.01 2.09
C TYR A 62 7.15 -0.22 0.57
N HIS A 63 7.26 -1.48 0.14
CA HIS A 63 7.27 -1.82 -1.29
C HIS A 63 5.94 -1.47 -1.96
N THR A 64 6.01 -0.72 -3.06
CA THR A 64 4.84 -0.32 -3.85
C THR A 64 4.06 -1.52 -4.38
N GLU A 65 4.76 -2.61 -4.75
CA GLU A 65 4.14 -3.83 -5.31
C GLU A 65 3.20 -4.55 -4.35
N HIS A 66 3.29 -4.30 -3.05
CA HIS A 66 2.39 -4.88 -2.05
C HIS A 66 1.07 -4.11 -1.90
N PHE A 67 0.86 -3.05 -2.68
CA PHE A 67 -0.35 -2.24 -2.63
C PHE A 67 -1.10 -2.33 -3.96
N ALA A 68 -2.37 -2.71 -3.88
CA ALA A 68 -3.28 -2.73 -5.02
C ALA A 68 -4.31 -1.60 -4.89
N GLU A 69 -4.49 -0.85 -5.97
CA GLU A 69 -5.53 0.17 -6.08
C GLU A 69 -6.93 -0.45 -5.92
N ILE A 70 -7.78 0.20 -5.13
CA ILE A 70 -9.19 -0.14 -5.00
C ILE A 70 -9.93 0.45 -6.21
N PRO A 71 -10.68 -0.35 -6.98
CA PRO A 71 -11.48 0.16 -8.09
C PRO A 71 -12.51 1.20 -7.61
N GLU A 72 -12.84 2.18 -8.45
CA GLU A 72 -13.84 3.21 -8.14
C GLU A 72 -15.23 2.63 -7.82
N ASP A 73 -15.55 1.45 -8.37
CA ASP A 73 -16.82 0.75 -8.10
C ASP A 73 -16.84 0.06 -6.71
N GLU A 74 -15.69 -0.01 -6.03
CA GLU A 74 -15.51 -0.68 -4.72
C GLU A 74 -15.08 0.28 -3.60
N SER A 75 -14.95 1.57 -3.89
CA SER A 75 -14.46 2.61 -2.96
C SER A 75 -15.54 3.19 -2.05
#